data_AF-A0A2N2WWQ8-F1
#
_entry.id   AF-A0A2N2WWQ8-F1
#
_cell.length_a   1.000
_cell.length_b   1.000
_cell.length_c   1.000
_cell.angle_alpha   90.00
_cell.angle_beta   90.00
_cell.angle_gamma   90.00
#
_symmetry.space_group_name_H-M   'P 1'
#
loop_
_entity.id
_entity.type
_entity.pdbx_description
1 polymer ?
#
loop_
_entity_poly.entity_id
_entity_poly.type
_entity_poly.pdbx_seq_one_letter_code
_entity_poly.pdbx_strand_id
1 'polypeptide(L)' 'MEIKHKSTITCPNCGYQKEEAMPENSCQFFYECENCKTILKPRQGDCCVFCSYGSIICPVSTKKIKHYYFSLS' A
#
# COMPACT_ATOMS: atom_id res chain seq x y z
N MET A 1 18.56 -6.92 10.01
CA MET A 1 17.26 -7.57 10.27
C MET A 1 16.21 -6.65 9.66
N GLU A 2 15.54 -7.06 8.58
CA GLU A 2 14.44 -6.27 8.02
C GLU A 2 13.22 -6.52 8.88
N ILE A 3 12.67 -5.46 9.48
CA ILE A 3 11.41 -5.57 10.21
C ILE A 3 10.31 -5.60 9.14
N LYS A 4 9.44 -6.62 9.22
CA LYS A 4 8.30 -6.81 8.32
C LYS A 4 7.05 -6.39 9.09
N HIS A 5 6.37 -5.36 8.61
CA HIS A 5 5.02 -5.06 9.11
C HIS A 5 4.00 -5.99 8.46
N LYS A 6 2.90 -6.24 9.14
CA LYS A 6 1.77 -7.02 8.60
C LYS A 6 0.62 -6.08 8.30
N SER A 7 0.01 -6.22 7.13
CA SER A 7 -1.18 -5.46 6.73
C SER A 7 -2.15 -6.41 6.05
N THR A 8 -3.43 -6.36 6.42
CA THR A 8 -4.46 -7.14 5.74
C THR A 8 -4.89 -6.38 4.49
N ILE A 9 -4.56 -6.91 3.31
CA ILE A 9 -5.00 -6.34 2.04
C ILE A 9 -6.38 -6.87 1.68
N THR A 10 -7.31 -5.96 1.39
CA THR A 10 -8.67 -6.30 0.96
C THR A 10 -8.83 -6.05 -0.53
N CYS A 11 -9.16 -7.08 -1.30
CA CYS A 11 -9.40 -6.93 -2.73
C CYS A 11 -10.72 -6.20 -2.97
N PRO A 12 -10.73 -5.02 -3.64
CA PRO A 12 -11.95 -4.28 -3.93
C PRO A 12 -12.84 -4.96 -4.98
N ASN A 13 -12.30 -5.92 -5.76
CA ASN A 13 -13.04 -6.61 -6.80
C ASN A 13 -13.89 -7.77 -6.27
N CYS A 14 -13.38 -8.52 -5.28
CA CYS A 14 -14.05 -9.74 -4.79
C CYS A 14 -14.20 -9.83 -3.27
N GLY A 15 -13.70 -8.84 -2.52
CA GLY A 15 -13.77 -8.81 -1.04
C GLY A 15 -12.79 -9.74 -0.33
N TYR A 16 -11.99 -10.54 -1.05
CA TYR A 16 -10.99 -11.42 -0.43
C TYR A 16 -9.98 -10.62 0.38
N GLN A 17 -9.66 -11.12 1.58
CA GLN A 17 -8.71 -10.50 2.49
C GLN A 17 -7.54 -11.44 2.74
N LYS A 18 -6.34 -10.88 2.81
CA LYS A 18 -5.15 -11.64 3.15
C LYS A 18 -4.17 -10.80 3.96
N GLU A 19 -3.61 -11.39 5.01
CA GLU A 19 -2.49 -10.78 5.73
C GLU A 19 -1.22 -10.92 4.90
N GLU A 20 -0.60 -9.80 4.58
CA GLU A 20 0.63 -9.73 3.80
C GLU A 20 1.72 -9.01 4.58
N ALA A 21 2.96 -9.45 4.37
CA ALA A 21 4.13 -8.76 4.89
C ALA A 21 4.42 -7.53 4.03
N MET A 22 4.31 -6.35 4.62
CA MET A 22 4.60 -5.08 4.00
C MET A 22 6.07 -4.70 4.24
N PRO A 23 6.82 -4.38 3.18
CA PRO A 23 8.19 -3.88 3.32
C PRO A 23 8.20 -2.50 4.00
N GLU A 24 9.12 -2.30 4.93
CA GLU A 24 9.24 -1.03 5.68
C GLU A 24 9.77 0.13 4.85
N ASN A 25 10.67 -0.18 3.92
CA ASN A 25 11.48 0.81 3.21
C ASN A 25 11.06 1.00 1.75
N SER A 26 9.97 0.37 1.30
CA SER A 26 9.52 0.44 -0.09
C SER A 26 7.99 0.39 -0.24
N CYS A 27 7.51 0.89 -1.37
CA CYS A 27 6.11 0.85 -1.75
C CYS A 27 5.86 -0.31 -2.71
N GLN A 28 4.88 -1.17 -2.40
CA GLN A 28 4.38 -2.16 -3.34
C GLN A 28 3.28 -1.56 -4.22
N PHE A 29 3.59 -1.31 -5.50
CA PHE A 29 2.65 -0.66 -6.42
C PHE A 29 1.64 -1.63 -7.05
N PHE A 30 2.03 -2.88 -7.24
CA PHE A 30 1.17 -3.91 -7.83
C PHE A 30 0.96 -5.05 -6.84
N TYR A 31 -0.27 -5.55 -6.80
CA TYR A 31 -0.62 -6.74 -6.03
C TYR A 31 -1.62 -7.57 -6.83
N GLU A 32 -1.32 -8.85 -7.04
CA GLU A 32 -2.26 -9.78 -7.64
C GLU A 32 -3.11 -10.41 -6.55
N CYS A 33 -4.43 -10.24 -6.62
CA CYS A 33 -5.33 -10.89 -5.70
C CYS A 33 -5.26 -12.42 -5.87
N GLU A 34 -4.93 -13.14 -4.80
CA GLU A 34 -4.77 -14.59 -4.89
C GLU A 34 -6.07 -15.34 -5.25
N ASN A 35 -7.22 -14.76 -4.90
CA ASN A 35 -8.54 -15.35 -5.16
C ASN A 35 -9.03 -15.10 -6.60
N CYS A 36 -9.09 -13.83 -7.04
CA CYS A 36 -9.67 -13.48 -8.35
C CYS A 36 -8.63 -13.11 -9.42
N LYS A 37 -7.33 -13.19 -9.11
CA LYS A 37 -6.20 -12.90 -10.01
C LYS A 37 -6.18 -11.50 -10.61
N THR A 38 -7.01 -10.59 -10.10
CA THR A 38 -7.01 -9.19 -10.52
C THR A 38 -5.76 -8.49 -10.00
N ILE A 39 -5.08 -7.75 -10.88
CA ILE A 39 -3.95 -6.90 -10.50
C ILE A 39 -4.47 -5.57 -9.97
N LEU A 40 -4.25 -5.33 -8.69
CA LEU A 40 -4.58 -4.07 -8.01
C LEU A 40 -3.46 -3.05 -8.22
N LYS A 41 -3.88 -1.80 -8.42
CA LYS A 41 -3.02 -0.61 -8.42
C LYS A 41 -3.51 0.36 -7.34
N PRO A 42 -2.62 1.16 -6.72
CA PRO A 42 -3.04 2.18 -5.76
C PRO A 42 -4.05 3.14 -6.38
N ARG A 43 -4.94 3.67 -5.54
CA ARG A 43 -5.85 4.74 -5.89
C ARG A 43 -5.08 6.02 -6.15
N GLN A 44 -5.68 6.91 -6.93
CA GLN A 44 -5.09 8.22 -7.19
C GLN A 44 -4.86 8.96 -5.86
N GLY A 45 -3.65 9.46 -5.65
CA GLY A 45 -3.25 10.11 -4.40
C GLY A 45 -2.54 9.19 -3.40
N ASP A 46 -2.68 7.87 -3.51
CA ASP A 46 -1.99 6.89 -2.66
C ASP A 46 -0.64 6.46 -3.24
N CYS A 47 0.27 5.95 -2.39
CA CYS A 47 1.62 5.59 -2.84
C CYS A 47 1.81 4.09 -3.12
N CYS A 48 0.94 3.22 -2.60
CA CYS A 48 1.07 1.77 -2.77
C CYS A 48 -0.26 1.08 -2.49
N VAL A 49 -0.38 -0.21 -2.85
CA VAL A 49 -1.61 -0.98 -2.65
C VAL A 49 -2.04 -1.09 -1.19
N PHE A 50 -1.11 -1.11 -0.25
CA PHE A 50 -1.41 -1.14 1.19
C PHE A 50 -2.01 0.17 1.68
N CYS A 51 -1.51 1.30 1.18
CA CYS A 51 -2.07 2.61 1.51
C CYS A 51 -3.50 2.79 0.95
N SER A 52 -3.87 2.09 -0.13
CA SER A 52 -5.22 2.14 -0.70
C SER A 52 -6.20 1.08 -0.18
N TYR A 53 -5.72 -0.12 0.11
CA TYR A 53 -6.55 -1.31 0.37
C TYR A 53 -6.12 -2.12 1.59
N GLY A 54 -5.06 -1.69 2.29
CA GLY A 54 -4.56 -2.34 3.49
C GLY A 54 -5.27 -1.87 4.76
N SER A 55 -5.19 -2.68 5.81
CA SER A 55 -5.72 -2.34 7.13
C SER A 55 -4.87 -1.32 7.88
N ILE A 56 -3.59 -1.18 7.51
CA ILE A 56 -2.62 -0.26 8.11
C ILE A 56 -1.91 0.51 6.99
N ILE A 57 -1.78 1.82 7.18
CA ILE A 57 -1.07 2.74 6.28
C ILE A 57 0.41 2.35 6.19
N CYS A 58 0.96 2.46 4.99
CA CYS A 58 2.34 2.13 4.70
C CYS A 58 3.35 3.07 5.42
N PRO A 59 4.50 2.59 5.92
CA PRO A 59 5.38 3.37 6.82
C PRO A 59 6.03 4.56 6.12
N VAL A 60 6.25 4.44 4.81
CA VAL A 60 6.84 5.47 3.95
C VAL A 60 5.85 6.58 3.53
N SER A 61 4.57 6.47 3.88
CA SER A 61 3.53 7.48 3.53
C SER A 61 3.87 8.88 4.04
N THR A 62 4.57 8.98 5.16
CA THR A 62 5.05 10.26 5.76
C THR A 62 5.99 11.05 4.84
N LYS A 63 6.64 10.40 3.86
CA LYS A 63 7.51 11.08 2.88
C LYS A 63 6.74 11.96 1.88
N LYS A 64 5.43 11.73 1.68
CA LYS A 64 4.61 12.54 0.76
C LYS A 64 4.38 13.98 1.22
N ILE A 65 4.37 14.22 2.54
CA ILE A 65 4.12 15.56 3.10
C ILE A 65 5.27 16.53 2.73
N LYS A 66 6.51 16.03 2.55
CA LYS A 66 7.66 16.88 2.20
C LYS A 66 7.59 17.46 0.77
N HIS A 67 7.04 16.72 -0.19
CA HIS A 67 6.89 17.26 -1.56
C HIS A 67 5.85 18.38 -1.62
N TYR A 68 4.77 18.28 -0.84
CA TYR A 68 3.74 19.32 -0.81
C TYR A 68 4.26 20.62 -0.18
N TYR A 69 5.10 20.54 0.85
CA TYR A 69 5.67 21.72 1.52
C TYR A 69 6.83 22.40 0.76
N PHE A 70 7.53 21.69 -0.13
CA PHE A 70 8.62 22.28 -0.94
C PHE A 70 8.14 22.91 -2.26
N SER A 71 6.86 22.74 -2.61
CA SER A 71 6.25 23.35 -3.80
C SER A 71 5.65 24.72 -3.53
N LEU A 72 5.68 25.18 -2.27
CA LEU A 72 5.10 26.44 -1.79
C LEU A 72 6.17 27.45 -1.32
N SER A 73 7.44 27.23 -1.67
CA SER A 73 8.57 28.13 -1.43
C SER A 73 9.21 28.57 -2.72
#